data_AF-A0A7X2IMJ0-F1
#
_entry.id   AF-A0A7X2IMJ0-F1
#
_cell.length_a   1.000
_cell.length_b   1.000
_cell.length_c   1.000
_cell.angle_alpha   90.00
_cell.angle_beta   90.00
_cell.angle_gamma   90.00
#
_symmetry.space_group_name_H-M   'P 1'
#
loop_
_entity.id
_entity.type
_entity.pdbx_description
1 polymer ?
#
loop_
_entity_poly.entity_id
_entity_poly.type
_entity_poly.pdbx_seq_one_letter_code
_entity_poly.pdbx_strand_id
1 'polypeptide(L)'
;MGSESDFRIYPPVTMADAILTSSSVPETTVTAWNSGSTYALGDQRGVAGASNSQDVYESLQGSNTNHAPASSPTWWKFLGTVYGTYSGGATYALGDIVTVIGANSHLLYKSTVGSNTGNPVTDTTKWLEVGYTNRWLAFDRTVQTQTVAPKQITMTITPGQLINLLTLLNVTAASVTVTQSISGYSKTKRLLTHPVKNWYDWYYERLRQVKEVVFDIPPYKTGVLTVTLDNHNDQVGIGCLFIGKGRFIGQTLWDFNGGILSYSTSKEEQGVITMNKRPNAKKLNFEVRIPEGYEDEAYRLLTEFTDVEIVLVGTSAYGMGLAYGFLGQWNVPVSNTGKAAPIEFRALT
;
A
#
# COMPACT_ATOMS: atom_id res chain seq x y z
N MET A 1 -9.36 -9.55 20.98
CA MET A 1 -9.27 -8.66 19.80
C MET A 1 -9.54 -7.25 20.30
N GLY A 2 -8.89 -6.23 19.73
CA GLY A 2 -9.11 -4.84 20.17
C GLY A 2 -10.53 -4.36 19.90
N SER A 3 -11.02 -3.43 20.72
CA SER A 3 -12.25 -2.68 20.49
C SER A 3 -12.09 -1.72 19.31
N GLU A 4 -13.19 -1.34 18.66
CA GLU A 4 -13.17 -0.38 17.56
C GLU A 4 -12.74 1.04 17.98
N SER A 5 -12.87 1.35 19.27
CA SER A 5 -12.44 2.60 19.90
C SER A 5 -11.00 2.57 20.43
N ASP A 6 -10.29 1.45 20.32
CA ASP A 6 -8.94 1.33 20.88
C ASP A 6 -7.94 2.18 20.11
N PHE A 7 -7.37 3.18 20.78
CA PHE A 7 -6.27 3.98 20.26
C PHE A 7 -4.98 3.18 20.34
N ARG A 8 -4.42 2.91 19.15
CA ARG A 8 -3.19 2.13 18.99
C ARG A 8 -2.25 2.81 18.02
N ILE A 9 -0.96 2.73 18.34
CA ILE A 9 0.12 3.25 17.50
C ILE A 9 1.22 2.20 17.36
N TYR A 10 1.90 2.20 16.23
CA TYR A 10 3.09 1.38 16.05
C TYR A 10 4.04 1.94 14.99
N PRO A 11 5.35 1.79 15.19
CA PRO A 11 6.31 1.98 14.11
C PRO A 11 6.17 0.82 13.12
N PRO A 12 6.06 1.09 11.81
CA PRO A 12 5.95 0.05 10.81
C PRO A 12 7.25 -0.76 10.72
N VAL A 13 7.13 -2.06 10.54
CA VAL A 13 8.27 -2.90 10.16
C VAL A 13 8.69 -2.56 8.74
N THR A 14 9.99 -2.31 8.55
CA THR A 14 10.56 -2.14 7.20
C THR A 14 10.43 -3.45 6.43
N MET A 15 9.75 -3.40 5.29
CA MET A 15 9.63 -4.56 4.40
C MET A 15 10.94 -4.79 3.65
N ALA A 16 11.33 -6.05 3.58
CA ALA A 16 12.58 -6.53 3.01
C ALA A 16 12.31 -7.83 2.23
N ASP A 17 13.25 -8.27 1.40
CA ASP A 17 13.10 -9.49 0.58
C ASP A 17 12.84 -10.73 1.44
N ALA A 18 13.45 -10.78 2.62
CA ALA A 18 13.25 -11.86 3.58
C ALA A 18 11.84 -11.90 4.18
N ILE A 19 11.10 -10.78 4.14
CA ILE A 19 9.76 -10.64 4.69
C ILE A 19 8.70 -10.86 3.60
N LEU A 20 8.88 -10.32 2.39
CA LEU A 20 7.97 -10.56 1.26
C LEU A 20 8.33 -11.85 0.53
N THR A 21 7.80 -12.97 1.03
CA THR A 21 8.11 -14.31 0.50
C THR A 21 7.44 -14.66 -0.83
N SER A 22 6.30 -14.04 -1.17
CA SER A 22 5.72 -14.15 -2.51
C SER A 22 4.77 -13.00 -2.85
N SER A 23 4.60 -12.71 -4.14
CA SER A 23 3.62 -11.77 -4.66
C SER A 23 3.12 -12.23 -6.03
N SER A 24 1.83 -12.05 -6.30
CA SER A 24 1.23 -12.30 -7.62
C SER A 24 1.56 -11.22 -8.65
N VAL A 25 2.09 -10.07 -8.21
CA VAL A 25 2.48 -8.97 -9.11
C VAL A 25 3.85 -9.29 -9.70
N PRO A 26 4.03 -9.29 -11.02
CA PRO A 26 5.32 -9.56 -11.64
C PRO A 26 6.31 -8.41 -11.38
N GLU A 27 7.61 -8.72 -11.44
CA GLU A 27 8.68 -7.74 -11.17
C GLU A 27 9.81 -7.79 -12.20
N THR A 28 10.16 -8.99 -12.67
CA THR A 28 11.19 -9.21 -13.68
C THR A 28 10.57 -9.68 -14.99
N THR A 29 11.29 -9.47 -16.08
CA THR A 29 10.95 -10.03 -17.38
C THR A 29 10.96 -11.55 -17.34
N VAL A 30 10.01 -12.17 -18.04
CA VAL A 30 9.89 -13.61 -18.22
C VAL A 30 10.19 -14.01 -19.67
N THR A 31 10.27 -15.32 -19.92
CA THR A 31 10.48 -15.86 -21.27
C THR A 31 9.42 -15.33 -22.23
N ALA A 32 9.88 -14.87 -23.41
CA ALA A 32 9.01 -14.35 -24.45
C ALA A 32 8.02 -15.42 -24.93
N TRP A 33 6.80 -14.99 -25.26
CA TRP A 33 5.81 -15.84 -25.89
C TRP A 33 6.27 -16.24 -27.32
N ASN A 34 6.03 -17.50 -27.67
CA ASN A 34 6.27 -18.09 -28.99
C ASN A 34 5.01 -18.82 -29.48
N SER A 35 4.60 -18.61 -30.72
CA SER A 35 3.38 -19.19 -31.31
C SER A 35 3.42 -20.71 -31.48
N GLY A 36 4.60 -21.29 -31.70
CA GLY A 36 4.80 -22.73 -31.92
C GLY A 36 4.98 -23.54 -30.64
N SER A 37 5.00 -22.90 -29.48
CA SER A 37 5.11 -23.58 -28.18
C SER A 37 3.72 -23.84 -27.57
N THR A 38 3.61 -24.93 -26.83
CA THR A 38 2.44 -25.29 -26.05
C THR A 38 2.68 -24.96 -24.57
N TYR A 39 1.74 -24.25 -23.95
CA TYR A 39 1.85 -23.81 -22.56
C TYR A 39 0.90 -24.57 -21.64
N ALA A 40 1.38 -24.84 -20.42
CA ALA A 40 0.58 -25.40 -19.34
C ALA A 40 -0.29 -24.31 -18.69
N LEU A 41 -1.26 -24.74 -17.87
CA LEU A 41 -2.00 -23.83 -16.99
C LEU A 41 -1.03 -23.16 -16.00
N GLY A 42 -1.11 -21.84 -15.84
CA GLY A 42 -0.26 -21.06 -14.93
C GLY A 42 1.09 -20.64 -15.52
N ASP A 43 1.43 -21.07 -16.74
CA ASP A 43 2.68 -20.64 -17.40
C ASP A 43 2.68 -19.14 -17.66
N GLN A 44 3.77 -18.46 -17.29
CA GLN A 44 3.94 -17.02 -17.53
C GLN A 44 4.76 -16.75 -18.79
N ARG A 45 4.28 -15.87 -19.66
CA ARG A 45 5.00 -15.44 -20.87
C ARG A 45 4.92 -13.94 -21.07
N GLY A 46 5.99 -13.41 -21.65
CA GLY A 46 6.18 -11.98 -21.85
C GLY A 46 5.94 -11.58 -23.30
N VAL A 47 5.32 -10.42 -23.50
CA VAL A 47 5.20 -9.74 -24.79
C VAL A 47 6.01 -8.44 -24.69
N ALA A 48 7.00 -8.25 -25.57
CA ALA A 48 7.84 -7.06 -25.52
C ALA A 48 7.01 -5.80 -25.83
N GLY A 49 7.20 -4.75 -25.03
CA GLY A 49 6.61 -3.44 -25.19
C GLY A 49 7.64 -2.37 -25.57
N ALA A 50 7.21 -1.11 -25.57
CA ALA A 50 8.10 0.03 -25.80
C ALA A 50 8.99 0.30 -24.58
N SER A 51 10.04 1.11 -24.75
CA SER A 51 10.86 1.61 -23.65
C SER A 51 11.47 0.51 -22.75
N ASN A 52 11.89 -0.60 -23.36
CA ASN A 52 12.44 -1.77 -22.66
C ASN A 52 11.46 -2.40 -21.65
N SER A 53 10.15 -2.25 -21.88
CA SER A 53 9.10 -2.91 -21.11
C SER A 53 8.72 -4.28 -21.66
N GLN A 54 8.08 -5.08 -20.81
CA GLN A 54 7.48 -6.37 -21.16
C GLN A 54 6.16 -6.53 -20.42
N ASP A 55 5.09 -6.83 -21.16
CA ASP A 55 3.80 -7.19 -20.59
C ASP A 55 3.80 -8.68 -20.24
N VAL A 56 3.56 -9.00 -18.97
CA VAL A 56 3.56 -10.37 -18.45
C VAL A 56 2.14 -10.91 -18.42
N TYR A 57 1.95 -12.10 -18.98
CA TYR A 57 0.68 -12.81 -19.01
C TYR A 57 0.82 -14.21 -18.41
N GLU A 58 -0.25 -14.70 -17.80
CA GLU A 58 -0.39 -16.06 -17.28
C GLU A 58 -1.39 -16.86 -18.11
N SER A 59 -1.03 -18.08 -18.50
CA SER A 59 -1.90 -18.98 -19.23
C SER A 59 -3.04 -19.49 -18.33
N LEU A 60 -4.29 -19.29 -18.76
CA LEU A 60 -5.51 -19.67 -18.05
C LEU A 60 -5.95 -21.12 -18.31
N GLN A 61 -5.32 -21.80 -19.27
CA GLN A 61 -5.67 -23.16 -19.68
C GLN A 61 -4.41 -23.95 -20.07
N GLY A 62 -4.44 -25.26 -19.84
CA GLY A 62 -3.41 -26.16 -20.35
C GLY A 62 -3.54 -26.39 -21.86
N SER A 63 -2.48 -26.89 -22.49
CA SER A 63 -2.41 -27.10 -23.94
C SER A 63 -2.60 -25.83 -24.78
N ASN A 64 -2.32 -24.66 -24.20
CA ASN A 64 -2.46 -23.38 -24.86
C ASN A 64 -1.39 -23.23 -25.95
N THR A 65 -1.79 -23.39 -27.21
CA THR A 65 -0.90 -23.37 -28.37
C THR A 65 -1.44 -22.35 -29.37
N ASN A 66 -0.56 -21.51 -29.90
CA ASN A 66 -0.90 -20.54 -30.95
C ASN A 66 -2.03 -19.53 -30.58
N HIS A 67 -2.32 -19.33 -29.28
CA HIS A 67 -3.15 -18.21 -28.82
C HIS A 67 -2.27 -17.05 -28.40
N ALA A 68 -2.39 -15.90 -29.06
CA ALA A 68 -1.60 -14.71 -28.76
C ALA A 68 -2.09 -14.03 -27.46
N PRO A 69 -1.21 -13.64 -26.52
CA PRO A 69 -1.61 -13.13 -25.21
C PRO A 69 -2.50 -11.89 -25.23
N ALA A 70 -2.15 -10.89 -26.05
CA ALA A 70 -2.86 -9.62 -26.09
C ALA A 70 -4.26 -9.69 -26.72
N SER A 71 -4.56 -10.74 -27.50
CA SER A 71 -5.84 -10.88 -28.23
C SER A 71 -6.69 -12.07 -27.79
N SER A 72 -6.21 -12.89 -26.85
CA SER A 72 -6.89 -14.13 -26.42
C SER A 72 -7.19 -14.11 -24.91
N PRO A 73 -8.09 -13.25 -24.42
CA PRO A 73 -8.33 -13.02 -22.99
C PRO A 73 -8.95 -14.22 -22.24
N THR A 74 -9.48 -15.21 -22.96
CA THR A 74 -9.94 -16.49 -22.39
C THR A 74 -8.80 -17.48 -22.14
N TRP A 75 -7.65 -17.25 -22.77
CA TRP A 75 -6.45 -18.09 -22.68
C TRP A 75 -5.35 -17.45 -21.87
N TRP A 76 -5.31 -16.11 -21.81
CA TRP A 76 -4.27 -15.36 -21.14
C TRP A 76 -4.84 -14.32 -20.20
N LYS A 77 -4.27 -14.24 -19.00
CA LYS A 77 -4.52 -13.20 -18.01
C LYS A 77 -3.31 -12.28 -17.96
N PHE A 78 -3.51 -11.00 -18.28
CA PHE A 78 -2.48 -9.99 -18.02
C PHE A 78 -2.20 -9.91 -16.52
N LEU A 79 -0.95 -9.80 -16.12
CA LEU A 79 -0.52 -9.67 -14.72
C LEU A 79 0.05 -8.28 -14.41
N GLY A 80 0.73 -7.66 -15.38
CA GLY A 80 1.36 -6.36 -15.22
C GLY A 80 2.49 -6.15 -16.22
N THR A 81 2.97 -4.92 -16.29
CA THR A 81 4.13 -4.52 -17.09
C THR A 81 5.38 -4.48 -16.23
N VAL A 82 6.47 -5.09 -16.70
CA VAL A 82 7.79 -5.10 -16.07
C VAL A 82 8.82 -4.49 -17.01
N TYR A 83 10.03 -4.25 -16.54
CA TYR A 83 11.12 -3.68 -17.32
C TYR A 83 12.35 -4.58 -17.31
N GLY A 84 13.10 -4.59 -18.41
CA GLY A 84 14.33 -5.36 -18.52
C GLY A 84 15.36 -4.94 -17.49
N THR A 85 16.12 -5.90 -16.95
CA THR A 85 17.20 -5.63 -15.99
C THR A 85 18.33 -4.84 -16.66
N TYR A 86 18.88 -3.87 -15.93
CA TYR A 86 20.05 -3.14 -16.40
C TYR A 86 21.23 -4.08 -16.71
N SER A 87 21.86 -3.85 -17.86
CA SER A 87 23.06 -4.55 -18.31
C SER A 87 24.02 -3.54 -18.94
N GLY A 88 25.27 -3.50 -18.47
CA GLY A 88 26.29 -2.60 -19.02
C GLY A 88 26.65 -2.88 -20.48
N GLY A 89 26.34 -4.08 -20.99
CA GLY A 89 26.55 -4.44 -22.39
C GLY A 89 25.39 -4.06 -23.32
N ALA A 90 24.25 -3.60 -22.78
CA ALA A 90 23.10 -3.19 -23.56
C ALA A 90 23.16 -1.68 -23.92
N THR A 91 22.57 -1.33 -25.06
CA THR A 91 22.39 0.05 -25.50
C THR A 91 20.94 0.45 -25.32
N TYR A 92 20.70 1.49 -24.53
CA TYR A 92 19.35 1.98 -24.22
C TYR A 92 19.03 3.26 -25.01
N ALA A 93 17.81 3.34 -25.53
CA ALA A 93 17.28 4.54 -26.17
C ALA A 93 16.87 5.60 -25.15
N LEU A 94 16.61 6.82 -25.64
CA LEU A 94 16.07 7.90 -24.81
C LEU A 94 14.69 7.48 -24.28
N GLY A 95 14.52 7.54 -22.96
CA GLY A 95 13.27 7.19 -22.30
C GLY A 95 13.07 5.71 -22.02
N ASP A 96 14.01 4.83 -22.39
CA ASP A 96 14.01 3.44 -21.96
C ASP A 96 14.08 3.36 -20.44
N ILE A 97 13.37 2.39 -19.87
CA ILE A 97 13.37 2.14 -18.43
C ILE A 97 14.04 0.79 -18.16
N VAL A 98 14.91 0.76 -17.16
CA VAL A 98 15.59 -0.45 -16.69
C VAL A 98 15.23 -0.70 -15.24
N THR A 99 15.16 -1.98 -14.86
CA THR A 99 15.04 -2.37 -13.46
C THR A 99 16.41 -2.70 -12.88
N VAL A 100 16.63 -2.30 -11.64
CA VAL A 100 17.81 -2.65 -10.84
C VAL A 100 17.31 -3.34 -9.59
N ILE A 101 17.50 -4.66 -9.56
CA ILE A 101 17.06 -5.51 -8.46
C ILE A 101 18.30 -6.04 -7.75
N GLY A 102 18.44 -5.70 -6.48
CA GLY A 102 19.49 -6.15 -5.58
C GLY A 102 18.91 -6.50 -4.22
N ALA A 103 19.75 -6.81 -3.24
CA ALA A 103 19.29 -7.11 -1.88
C ALA A 103 18.55 -5.89 -1.29
N ASN A 104 17.24 -6.03 -1.09
CA ASN A 104 16.34 -4.97 -0.62
C ASN A 104 16.34 -3.70 -1.49
N SER A 105 16.65 -3.83 -2.78
CA SER A 105 16.64 -2.71 -3.73
C SER A 105 15.85 -3.11 -4.97
N HIS A 106 14.79 -2.37 -5.27
CA HIS A 106 13.83 -2.68 -6.34
C HIS A 106 13.45 -1.40 -7.08
N LEU A 107 14.41 -0.83 -7.80
CA LEU A 107 14.30 0.52 -8.37
C LEU A 107 14.23 0.51 -9.90
N LEU A 108 13.51 1.50 -10.44
CA LEU A 108 13.40 1.77 -11.87
C LEU A 108 14.19 3.02 -12.22
N TYR A 109 14.98 2.93 -13.29
CA TYR A 109 15.76 4.04 -13.83
C TYR A 109 15.36 4.30 -15.28
N LYS A 110 15.15 5.57 -15.63
CA LYS A 110 14.84 6.02 -16.98
C LYS A 110 16.07 6.65 -17.62
N SER A 111 16.42 6.20 -18.82
CA SER A 111 17.50 6.79 -19.60
C SER A 111 17.13 8.19 -20.07
N THR A 112 17.96 9.19 -19.79
CA THR A 112 17.77 10.59 -20.18
C THR A 112 18.49 10.95 -21.48
N VAL A 113 19.24 10.00 -22.06
CA VAL A 113 19.94 10.17 -23.34
C VAL A 113 19.67 8.99 -24.28
N GLY A 114 19.85 9.21 -25.58
CA GLY A 114 19.84 8.14 -26.57
C GLY A 114 21.19 7.40 -26.64
N SER A 115 21.17 6.15 -27.10
CA SER A 115 22.35 5.28 -27.23
C SER A 115 23.16 5.13 -25.92
N ASN A 116 22.48 5.12 -24.78
CA ASN A 116 23.07 5.00 -23.47
C ASN A 116 23.64 3.59 -23.28
N THR A 117 24.96 3.44 -23.42
CA THR A 117 25.65 2.14 -23.39
C THR A 117 26.74 2.17 -22.32
N GLY A 118 26.80 1.16 -21.45
CA GLY A 118 27.86 1.03 -20.45
C GLY A 118 27.87 2.05 -19.31
N ASN A 119 26.96 3.03 -19.29
CA ASN A 119 26.91 4.02 -18.20
C ASN A 119 26.18 3.45 -16.98
N PRO A 120 26.77 3.53 -15.77
CA PRO A 120 26.15 3.01 -14.56
C PRO A 120 24.90 3.81 -14.17
N VAL A 121 23.93 3.16 -13.54
CA VAL A 121 22.68 3.80 -13.08
C VAL A 121 22.89 4.90 -12.03
N THR A 122 24.07 4.96 -11.42
CA THR A 122 24.48 6.03 -10.48
C THR A 122 24.83 7.35 -11.19
N ASP A 123 25.01 7.34 -12.52
CA ASP A 123 25.24 8.56 -13.29
C ASP A 123 23.91 9.30 -13.50
N THR A 124 23.65 10.27 -12.63
CA THR A 124 22.42 11.09 -12.63
C THR A 124 22.28 12.00 -13.85
N THR A 125 23.33 12.15 -14.67
CA THR A 125 23.24 12.89 -15.95
C THR A 125 22.64 12.04 -17.06
N LYS A 126 22.70 10.71 -16.93
CA LYS A 126 22.27 9.72 -17.94
C LYS A 126 21.05 8.91 -17.49
N TRP A 127 20.84 8.82 -16.19
CA TRP A 127 19.76 8.05 -15.59
C TRP A 127 18.98 8.91 -14.60
N LEU A 128 17.66 8.86 -14.71
CA LEU A 128 16.72 9.43 -13.76
C LEU A 128 16.07 8.29 -12.97
N GLU A 129 16.20 8.31 -11.65
CA GLU A 129 15.45 7.40 -10.79
C GLU A 129 13.95 7.74 -10.87
N VAL A 130 13.13 6.75 -11.24
CA VAL A 130 11.67 6.89 -11.37
C VAL A 130 10.97 6.54 -10.07
N GLY A 131 11.53 5.59 -9.31
CA GLY A 131 10.97 5.07 -8.06
C GLY A 131 11.07 3.55 -7.99
N TYR A 132 10.22 2.94 -7.16
CA TYR A 132 10.21 1.48 -6.98
C TYR A 132 9.51 0.73 -8.13
N THR A 133 9.81 -0.56 -8.26
CA THR A 133 9.05 -1.46 -9.15
C THR A 133 7.59 -1.53 -8.72
N ASN A 134 6.68 -1.81 -9.66
CA ASN A 134 5.25 -1.86 -9.37
C ASN A 134 4.91 -2.77 -8.17
N ARG A 135 5.60 -3.92 -8.02
CA ARG A 135 5.44 -4.84 -6.89
C ARG A 135 5.77 -4.19 -5.53
N TRP A 136 6.76 -3.30 -5.48
CA TRP A 136 7.28 -2.72 -4.24
C TRP A 136 6.72 -1.34 -3.89
N LEU A 137 5.94 -0.72 -4.78
CA LEU A 137 5.24 0.53 -4.49
C LEU A 137 4.37 0.43 -3.23
N ALA A 138 3.80 -0.74 -2.91
CA ALA A 138 3.04 -0.98 -1.67
C ALA A 138 3.85 -0.78 -0.37
N PHE A 139 5.18 -0.68 -0.46
CA PHE A 139 6.12 -0.67 0.67
C PHE A 139 7.05 0.55 0.68
N ASP A 140 6.87 1.49 -0.25
CA ASP A 140 7.74 2.68 -0.42
C ASP A 140 7.47 3.79 0.61
N ARG A 141 6.56 3.55 1.57
CA ARG A 141 6.10 4.48 2.61
C ARG A 141 5.45 5.76 2.07
N THR A 142 5.08 5.81 0.80
CA THR A 142 4.38 6.92 0.16
C THR A 142 2.92 6.54 -0.06
N VAL A 143 1.97 7.29 0.52
CA VAL A 143 0.56 6.87 0.51
C VAL A 143 -0.07 7.00 -0.89
N GLN A 144 0.45 7.90 -1.71
CA GLN A 144 -0.09 8.23 -3.04
C GLN A 144 0.30 7.26 -4.16
N THR A 145 1.47 6.64 -4.07
CA THR A 145 1.89 5.59 -5.00
C THR A 145 1.09 4.32 -4.73
N GLN A 146 0.93 3.45 -5.73
CA GLN A 146 0.18 2.20 -5.57
C GLN A 146 0.83 1.08 -6.35
N THR A 147 0.92 -0.11 -5.74
CA THR A 147 1.06 -1.36 -6.47
C THR A 147 -0.27 -1.72 -7.12
N VAL A 148 -0.23 -1.96 -8.42
CA VAL A 148 -1.43 -2.15 -9.22
C VAL A 148 -1.39 -3.46 -9.99
N ALA A 149 -2.48 -4.22 -9.96
CA ALA A 149 -2.63 -5.44 -10.75
C ALA A 149 -4.10 -5.64 -11.18
N PRO A 150 -4.37 -6.37 -12.26
CA PRO A 150 -5.74 -6.66 -12.67
C PRO A 150 -6.39 -7.71 -11.77
N LYS A 151 -7.67 -7.48 -11.41
CA LYS A 151 -8.58 -8.38 -10.69
C LYS A 151 -8.24 -8.70 -9.24
N GLN A 152 -6.99 -9.12 -8.98
CA GLN A 152 -6.56 -9.61 -7.67
C GLN A 152 -5.06 -9.36 -7.43
N ILE A 153 -4.71 -8.99 -6.21
CA ILE A 153 -3.33 -9.00 -5.69
C ILE A 153 -3.26 -9.98 -4.52
N THR A 154 -2.32 -10.92 -4.56
CA THR A 154 -2.03 -11.81 -3.45
C THR A 154 -0.56 -11.67 -3.05
N MET A 155 -0.31 -11.40 -1.77
CA MET A 155 1.04 -11.26 -1.20
C MET A 155 1.19 -12.16 0.02
N THR A 156 2.32 -12.85 0.11
CA THR A 156 2.66 -13.70 1.25
C THR A 156 3.82 -13.10 2.02
N ILE A 157 3.58 -12.82 3.29
CA ILE A 157 4.46 -12.08 4.19
C ILE A 157 4.86 -12.98 5.35
N THR A 158 6.16 -13.09 5.61
CA THR A 158 6.74 -13.83 6.73
C THR A 158 7.50 -12.86 7.63
N PRO A 159 6.87 -12.28 8.67
CA PRO A 159 7.44 -11.18 9.45
C PRO A 159 8.73 -11.53 10.20
N GLY A 160 8.92 -12.79 10.62
CA GLY A 160 10.06 -13.22 11.45
C GLY A 160 10.06 -12.66 12.89
N GLN A 161 9.05 -11.88 13.25
CA GLN A 161 8.88 -11.20 14.54
C GLN A 161 7.41 -11.16 14.96
N LEU A 162 7.16 -10.84 16.23
CA LEU A 162 5.80 -10.73 16.76
C LEU A 162 5.13 -9.45 16.26
N ILE A 163 4.13 -9.61 15.38
CA ILE A 163 3.23 -8.56 14.94
C ILE A 163 1.81 -8.87 15.38
N ASN A 164 1.00 -7.84 15.63
CA ASN A 164 -0.41 -8.00 15.97
C ASN A 164 -1.33 -7.11 15.12
N LEU A 165 -0.77 -6.20 14.32
CA LEU A 165 -1.51 -5.32 13.44
C LEU A 165 -0.97 -5.39 12.01
N LEU A 166 -1.92 -5.35 11.08
CA LEU A 166 -1.68 -5.10 9.67
C LEU A 166 -2.63 -4.00 9.21
N THR A 167 -2.08 -2.93 8.64
CA THR A 167 -2.83 -1.78 8.13
C THR A 167 -2.56 -1.62 6.64
N LEU A 168 -3.62 -1.44 5.86
CA LEU A 168 -3.56 -1.11 4.45
C LEU A 168 -4.11 0.30 4.24
N LEU A 169 -3.39 1.13 3.50
CA LEU A 169 -3.79 2.49 3.15
C LEU A 169 -3.87 2.66 1.63
N ASN A 170 -4.72 3.59 1.20
CA ASN A 170 -5.00 3.88 -0.21
C ASN A 170 -5.29 2.59 -1.00
N VAL A 171 -6.24 1.79 -0.50
CA VAL A 171 -6.65 0.54 -1.13
C VAL A 171 -7.76 0.78 -2.15
N THR A 172 -7.59 0.18 -3.31
CA THR A 172 -8.59 0.06 -4.36
C THR A 172 -8.88 -1.44 -4.55
N ALA A 173 -9.80 -1.98 -3.76
CA ALA A 173 -10.34 -3.34 -3.93
C ALA A 173 -11.81 -3.41 -3.49
N ALA A 174 -12.53 -4.47 -3.88
CA ALA A 174 -13.88 -4.72 -3.39
C ALA A 174 -13.86 -5.40 -2.01
N SER A 175 -12.88 -6.26 -1.77
CA SER A 175 -12.65 -6.91 -0.49
C SER A 175 -11.18 -7.20 -0.25
N VAL A 176 -10.82 -7.32 1.03
CA VAL A 176 -9.50 -7.75 1.48
C VAL A 176 -9.67 -8.93 2.43
N THR A 177 -8.94 -9.99 2.16
CA THR A 177 -8.86 -11.17 3.02
C THR A 177 -7.45 -11.32 3.55
N VAL A 178 -7.31 -11.48 4.86
CA VAL A 178 -6.03 -11.79 5.51
C VAL A 178 -6.15 -13.14 6.20
N THR A 179 -5.23 -14.04 5.86
CA THR A 179 -5.12 -15.35 6.51
C THR A 179 -3.78 -15.53 7.19
N GLN A 180 -3.74 -16.35 8.25
CA GLN A 180 -2.51 -16.74 8.94
C GLN A 180 -2.39 -18.26 9.02
N SER A 181 -1.21 -18.79 8.70
CA SER A 181 -0.97 -20.23 8.62
C SER A 181 -1.05 -21.00 9.95
N ILE A 182 -0.70 -20.38 11.08
CA ILE A 182 -0.58 -21.09 12.37
C ILE A 182 -1.88 -21.07 13.17
N SER A 183 -2.51 -19.92 13.31
CA SER A 183 -3.72 -19.78 14.13
C SER A 183 -5.02 -20.18 13.42
N GLY A 184 -4.97 -20.39 12.10
CA GLY A 184 -6.17 -20.50 11.26
C GLY A 184 -6.95 -19.18 11.16
N TYR A 185 -6.37 -18.05 11.58
CA TYR A 185 -6.99 -16.74 11.42
C TYR A 185 -7.30 -16.50 9.95
N SER A 186 -8.56 -16.20 9.66
CA SER A 186 -9.03 -15.79 8.35
C SER A 186 -10.10 -14.73 8.55
N LYS A 187 -9.82 -13.52 8.08
CA LYS A 187 -10.77 -12.40 8.15
C LYS A 187 -10.86 -11.70 6.81
N THR A 188 -12.08 -11.55 6.34
CA THR A 188 -12.41 -10.78 5.15
C THR A 188 -13.13 -9.50 5.56
N LYS A 189 -12.65 -8.36 5.07
CA LYS A 189 -13.33 -7.07 5.17
C LYS A 189 -13.79 -6.64 3.78
N ARG A 190 -15.07 -6.29 3.66
CA ARG A 190 -15.64 -5.69 2.45
C ARG A 190 -15.33 -4.21 2.46
N LEU A 191 -14.83 -3.70 1.34
CA LEU A 191 -14.47 -2.29 1.18
C LEU A 191 -15.53 -1.50 0.40
N LEU A 192 -16.41 -2.18 -0.34
CA LEU A 192 -17.57 -1.54 -0.94
C LEU A 192 -18.65 -1.35 0.11
N THR A 193 -19.00 -0.08 0.34
CA THR A 193 -20.01 0.35 1.30
C THR A 193 -21.07 1.17 0.60
N HIS A 194 -22.30 1.08 1.08
CA HIS A 194 -23.44 1.85 0.59
C HIS A 194 -24.13 2.52 1.78
N PRO A 195 -23.54 3.60 2.34
CA PRO A 195 -24.09 4.26 3.52
C PRO A 195 -25.27 5.15 3.11
N VAL A 196 -26.45 4.55 2.95
CA VAL A 196 -27.67 5.25 2.55
C VAL A 196 -28.61 5.46 3.73
N LYS A 197 -29.28 6.62 3.74
CA LYS A 197 -30.20 7.01 4.81
C LYS A 197 -31.66 6.71 4.48
N ASN A 198 -31.99 6.49 3.22
CA ASN A 198 -33.34 6.22 2.75
C ASN A 198 -33.32 5.23 1.57
N TRP A 199 -34.51 4.75 1.21
CA TRP A 199 -34.71 3.76 0.15
C TRP A 199 -34.42 4.29 -1.26
N TYR A 200 -34.54 5.60 -1.50
CA TYR A 200 -34.28 6.21 -2.80
C TYR A 200 -32.77 6.26 -3.06
N ASP A 201 -31.99 6.76 -2.10
CA ASP A 201 -30.53 6.80 -2.17
C ASP A 201 -29.95 5.38 -2.35
N TRP A 202 -30.58 4.36 -1.75
CA TRP A 202 -30.20 2.96 -1.96
C TRP A 202 -30.15 2.57 -3.44
N TYR A 203 -31.09 3.07 -4.25
CA TYR A 203 -31.21 2.69 -5.66
C TYR A 203 -30.33 3.52 -6.60
N TYR A 204 -30.02 4.77 -6.24
CA TYR A 204 -29.41 5.73 -7.15
C TYR A 204 -27.99 6.18 -6.78
N GLU A 205 -27.55 5.99 -5.53
CA GLU A 205 -26.21 6.35 -5.11
C GLU A 205 -25.16 5.31 -5.53
N ARG A 206 -23.93 5.78 -5.80
CA ARG A 206 -22.82 4.90 -6.15
C ARG A 206 -22.24 4.22 -4.90
N LEU A 207 -21.73 3.01 -5.06
CA LEU A 207 -20.95 2.33 -4.03
C LEU A 207 -19.70 3.16 -3.69
N ARG A 208 -19.50 3.41 -2.40
CA ARG A 208 -18.29 4.06 -1.89
C ARG A 208 -17.26 3.01 -1.49
N GLN A 209 -16.06 3.19 -2.00
CA GLN A 209 -14.91 2.38 -1.61
C GLN A 209 -14.24 2.94 -0.35
N VAL A 210 -14.08 2.09 0.66
CA VAL A 210 -13.25 2.33 1.84
C VAL A 210 -11.80 2.11 1.43
N LYS A 211 -10.95 3.11 1.67
CA LYS A 211 -9.55 3.11 1.23
C LYS A 211 -8.57 2.66 2.30
N GLU A 212 -8.98 2.69 3.57
CA GLU A 212 -8.15 2.34 4.71
C GLU A 212 -8.75 1.16 5.48
N VAL A 213 -7.92 0.17 5.81
CA VAL A 213 -8.35 -1.00 6.57
C VAL A 213 -7.25 -1.48 7.51
N VAL A 214 -7.65 -1.95 8.69
CA VAL A 214 -6.76 -2.54 9.71
C VAL A 214 -7.24 -3.94 10.09
N PHE A 215 -6.32 -4.84 10.38
CA PHE A 215 -6.58 -6.20 10.84
C PHE A 215 -5.85 -6.48 12.16
N ASP A 216 -6.61 -7.04 13.10
CA ASP A 216 -6.12 -7.57 14.37
C ASP A 216 -5.68 -9.02 14.21
N ILE A 217 -4.38 -9.25 14.13
CA ILE A 217 -3.79 -10.55 13.81
C ILE A 217 -3.26 -11.22 15.09
N PRO A 218 -3.51 -12.52 15.31
CA PRO A 218 -2.88 -13.25 16.40
C PRO A 218 -1.35 -13.21 16.32
N PRO A 219 -0.63 -12.86 17.40
CA PRO A 219 0.81 -12.65 17.34
C PRO A 219 1.60 -13.96 17.35
N TYR A 220 2.00 -14.43 16.17
CA TYR A 220 2.87 -15.60 15.99
C TYR A 220 4.13 -15.21 15.24
N LYS A 221 5.31 -15.41 15.85
CA LYS A 221 6.61 -15.03 15.28
C LYS A 221 6.91 -15.69 13.93
N THR A 222 6.53 -16.95 13.80
CA THR A 222 6.73 -17.78 12.59
C THR A 222 5.49 -17.87 11.71
N GLY A 223 4.43 -17.10 12.02
CA GLY A 223 3.20 -17.12 11.26
C GLY A 223 3.40 -16.51 9.87
N VAL A 224 2.97 -17.22 8.84
CA VAL A 224 2.93 -16.71 7.47
C VAL A 224 1.58 -16.04 7.26
N LEU A 225 1.59 -14.80 6.78
CA LEU A 225 0.39 -14.04 6.43
C LEU A 225 0.18 -14.04 4.94
N THR A 226 -1.03 -14.37 4.50
CA THR A 226 -1.44 -14.20 3.10
C THR A 226 -2.49 -13.10 3.03
N VAL A 227 -2.16 -12.05 2.29
CA VAL A 227 -3.04 -10.90 2.05
C VAL A 227 -3.55 -10.99 0.62
N THR A 228 -4.86 -11.10 0.47
CA THR A 228 -5.52 -11.16 -0.84
C THR A 228 -6.49 -10.00 -0.97
N LEU A 229 -6.23 -9.14 -1.95
CA LEU A 229 -7.09 -8.03 -2.35
C LEU A 229 -7.81 -8.41 -3.64
N ASP A 230 -9.13 -8.31 -3.67
CA ASP A 230 -9.95 -8.72 -4.81
C ASP A 230 -10.90 -7.60 -5.24
N ASN A 231 -10.92 -7.29 -6.53
CA ASN A 231 -11.85 -6.34 -7.16
C ASN A 231 -12.59 -6.99 -8.34
N HIS A 232 -12.72 -8.32 -8.34
CA HIS A 232 -13.37 -9.15 -9.36
C HIS A 232 -12.87 -8.91 -10.79
N ASN A 233 -13.48 -7.95 -11.50
CA ASN A 233 -13.19 -7.66 -12.90
C ASN A 233 -12.38 -6.36 -13.08
N ASP A 234 -12.30 -5.54 -12.04
CA ASP A 234 -11.62 -4.25 -12.08
C ASP A 234 -10.18 -4.36 -11.58
N GLN A 235 -9.42 -3.29 -11.82
CA GLN A 235 -8.06 -3.18 -11.33
C GLN A 235 -8.02 -3.08 -9.80
N VAL A 236 -7.05 -3.75 -9.19
CA VAL A 236 -6.75 -3.69 -7.76
C VAL A 236 -5.55 -2.81 -7.54
N GLY A 237 -5.59 -1.97 -6.51
CA GLY A 237 -4.51 -1.09 -6.09
C GLY A 237 -4.28 -1.14 -4.59
N ILE A 238 -3.04 -1.01 -4.15
CA ILE A 238 -2.66 -0.86 -2.75
C ILE A 238 -1.52 0.14 -2.62
N GLY A 239 -1.68 1.16 -1.79
CA GLY A 239 -0.68 2.20 -1.60
C GLY A 239 0.35 1.88 -0.54
N CYS A 240 -0.09 1.65 0.70
CA CYS A 240 0.83 1.21 1.76
C CYS A 240 0.31 -0.05 2.45
N LEU A 241 1.20 -1.02 2.64
CA LEU A 241 1.00 -2.16 3.52
C LEU A 241 1.97 -2.05 4.70
N PHE A 242 1.42 -1.82 5.89
CA PHE A 242 2.17 -1.77 7.12
C PHE A 242 1.85 -2.97 8.00
N ILE A 243 2.88 -3.55 8.61
CA ILE A 243 2.75 -4.53 9.67
C ILE A 243 3.54 -4.05 10.88
N GLY A 244 3.11 -4.44 12.07
CA GLY A 244 3.87 -4.12 13.26
C GLY A 244 3.19 -4.53 14.56
N LYS A 245 3.81 -4.09 15.65
CA LYS A 245 3.34 -4.34 17.01
C LYS A 245 2.61 -3.10 17.54
N GLY A 246 1.30 -3.08 17.31
CA GLY A 246 0.35 -2.14 17.92
C GLY A 246 0.50 -2.07 19.42
N ARG A 247 0.78 -0.85 19.91
CA ARG A 247 0.75 -0.49 21.33
C ARG A 247 -0.58 0.19 21.63
N PHE A 248 -1.32 -0.38 22.56
CA PHE A 248 -2.54 0.24 23.09
C PHE A 248 -2.15 1.33 24.08
N ILE A 249 -2.71 2.51 23.89
CA ILE A 249 -2.47 3.68 24.75
C ILE A 249 -3.73 3.99 25.58
N GLY A 250 -4.91 3.83 24.99
CA GLY A 250 -6.19 4.12 25.64
C GLY A 250 -7.36 4.01 24.67
N GLN A 251 -8.51 4.53 25.08
CA GLN A 251 -9.72 4.52 24.27
C GLN A 251 -10.00 5.92 23.71
N THR A 252 -10.21 6.01 22.41
CA THR A 252 -10.64 7.24 21.75
C THR A 252 -12.05 7.60 22.19
N LEU A 253 -12.24 8.84 22.63
CA LEU A 253 -13.54 9.37 23.06
C LEU A 253 -14.40 9.82 21.88
N TRP A 254 -15.68 10.05 22.17
CA TRP A 254 -16.67 10.58 21.25
C TRP A 254 -16.43 12.06 20.96
N ASP A 255 -15.37 12.38 20.21
CA ASP A 255 -15.10 13.70 19.58
C ASP A 255 -13.88 13.56 18.63
N PHE A 256 -13.85 12.46 17.88
CA PHE A 256 -12.80 12.23 16.90
C PHE A 256 -12.98 13.19 15.71
N ASN A 257 -12.05 14.13 15.55
CA ASN A 257 -12.08 15.11 14.47
C ASN A 257 -11.04 14.77 13.39
N GLY A 258 -11.52 14.42 12.20
CA GLY A 258 -10.71 14.26 11.00
C GLY A 258 -10.81 15.47 10.09
N GLY A 259 -9.67 16.09 9.79
CA GLY A 259 -9.54 17.22 8.87
C GLY A 259 -8.50 16.97 7.78
N ILE A 260 -8.44 17.90 6.83
CA ILE A 260 -7.46 17.90 5.74
C ILE A 260 -6.67 19.21 5.81
N LEU A 261 -5.34 19.08 5.91
CA LEU A 261 -4.41 20.17 5.75
C LEU A 261 -4.04 20.29 4.26
N SER A 262 -4.64 21.27 3.58
CA SER A 262 -4.33 21.57 2.18
C SER A 262 -3.15 22.53 2.11
N TYR A 263 -2.14 22.22 1.30
CA TYR A 263 -1.02 23.12 1.02
C TYR A 263 -1.27 24.00 -0.22
N SER A 264 -2.46 23.92 -0.80
CA SER A 264 -2.83 24.64 -2.03
C SER A 264 -2.94 26.15 -1.80
N THR A 265 -2.59 26.95 -2.80
CA THR A 265 -2.67 28.42 -2.75
C THR A 265 -3.62 28.92 -3.82
N SER A 266 -4.54 29.82 -3.47
CA SER A 266 -5.35 30.56 -4.44
C SER A 266 -4.67 31.86 -4.85
N LYS A 267 -4.65 32.17 -6.15
CA LYS A 267 -4.26 33.47 -6.69
C LYS A 267 -5.47 34.11 -7.36
N GLU A 268 -5.74 35.35 -7.02
CA GLU A 268 -6.79 36.14 -7.69
C GLU A 268 -6.16 37.17 -8.62
N GLU A 269 -6.63 37.21 -9.86
CA GLU A 269 -6.20 38.18 -10.86
C GLU A 269 -7.43 38.62 -11.67
N GLN A 270 -7.72 39.92 -11.65
CA GLN A 270 -8.88 40.53 -12.35
C GLN A 270 -10.25 39.87 -12.05
N GLY A 271 -10.47 39.43 -10.81
CA GLY A 271 -11.74 38.81 -10.38
C GLY A 271 -11.88 37.32 -10.75
N VAL A 272 -10.84 36.71 -11.35
CA VAL A 272 -10.76 35.27 -11.56
C VAL A 272 -9.87 34.66 -10.49
N ILE A 273 -10.43 33.74 -9.72
CA ILE A 273 -9.69 32.96 -8.72
C ILE A 273 -9.13 31.71 -9.39
N THR A 274 -7.80 31.61 -9.46
CA THR A 274 -7.08 30.42 -9.92
C THR A 274 -6.53 29.66 -8.72
N MET A 275 -6.77 28.35 -8.67
CA MET A 275 -6.34 27.49 -7.57
C MET A 275 -5.12 26.67 -7.98
N ASN A 276 -3.98 26.93 -7.35
CA ASN A 276 -2.79 26.10 -7.52
C ASN A 276 -2.84 24.94 -6.52
N LYS A 277 -3.35 23.79 -6.99
CA LYS A 277 -3.49 22.58 -6.18
C LYS A 277 -2.12 22.02 -5.79
N ARG A 278 -1.90 21.79 -4.51
CA ARG A 278 -0.74 21.07 -3.94
C ARG A 278 -1.21 19.81 -3.22
N PRO A 279 -0.30 18.92 -2.77
CA PRO A 279 -0.66 17.78 -1.94
C PRO A 279 -1.42 18.22 -0.68
N ASN A 280 -2.21 17.31 -0.14
CA ASN A 280 -2.99 17.53 1.08
C ASN A 280 -2.67 16.40 2.06
N ALA A 281 -2.54 16.72 3.34
CA ALA A 281 -2.29 15.77 4.41
C ALA A 281 -3.54 15.59 5.30
N LYS A 282 -3.77 14.38 5.81
CA LYS A 282 -4.81 14.13 6.83
C LYS A 282 -4.32 14.69 8.17
N LYS A 283 -5.13 15.53 8.83
CA LYS A 283 -4.87 16.00 10.20
C LYS A 283 -5.95 15.41 11.11
N LEU A 284 -5.55 14.76 12.19
CA LEU A 284 -6.47 14.17 13.15
C LEU A 284 -6.28 14.85 14.50
N ASN A 285 -7.38 15.24 15.13
CA ASN A 285 -7.38 15.70 16.52
C ASN A 285 -8.44 14.89 17.27
N PHE A 286 -8.05 14.28 18.37
CA PHE A 286 -8.97 13.47 19.15
C PHE A 286 -8.50 13.40 20.59
N GLU A 287 -9.44 13.06 21.46
CA GLU A 287 -9.16 12.87 22.86
C GLU A 287 -9.14 11.39 23.21
N VAL A 288 -8.16 10.99 24.02
CA VAL A 288 -7.99 9.61 24.45
C VAL A 288 -8.17 9.52 25.96
N ARG A 289 -9.03 8.61 26.40
CA ARG A 289 -9.09 8.20 27.80
C ARG A 289 -8.01 7.16 28.06
N ILE A 290 -6.99 7.58 28.80
CA ILE A 290 -5.93 6.69 29.27
C ILE A 290 -6.45 5.94 30.51
N PRO A 291 -6.23 4.61 30.60
CA PRO A 291 -6.59 3.85 31.79
C PRO A 291 -5.81 4.32 33.03
N GLU A 292 -6.45 4.27 34.19
CA GLU A 292 -5.81 4.60 35.48
C GLU A 292 -4.59 3.70 35.73
N GLY A 293 -3.47 4.31 36.12
CA GLY A 293 -2.19 3.63 36.34
C GLY A 293 -1.38 3.37 35.06
N TYR A 294 -1.89 3.75 33.89
CA TYR A 294 -1.20 3.60 32.60
C TYR A 294 -0.63 4.93 32.09
N GLU A 295 -0.75 6.02 32.83
CA GLU A 295 -0.34 7.37 32.43
C GLU A 295 1.16 7.47 32.17
N ASP A 296 2.00 6.92 33.05
CA ASP A 296 3.46 6.92 32.87
C ASP A 296 3.89 6.13 31.64
N GLU A 297 3.26 4.97 31.40
CA GLU A 297 3.55 4.13 30.23
C GLU A 297 3.05 4.79 28.94
N ALA A 298 1.88 5.43 28.98
CA ALA A 298 1.37 6.23 27.86
C ALA A 298 2.31 7.40 27.54
N TYR A 299 2.78 8.13 28.55
CA TYR A 299 3.75 9.22 28.38
C TYR A 299 5.07 8.70 27.80
N ARG A 300 5.59 7.58 28.32
CA ARG A 300 6.81 6.93 27.83
C ARG A 300 6.68 6.53 26.35
N LEU A 301 5.57 5.89 25.97
CA LEU A 301 5.31 5.44 24.60
C LEU A 301 5.09 6.62 23.64
N LEU A 302 4.31 7.64 24.03
CA LEU A 302 4.11 8.83 23.20
C LEU A 302 5.40 9.63 23.02
N THR A 303 6.26 9.69 24.04
CA THR A 303 7.60 10.28 23.94
C THR A 303 8.49 9.48 22.99
N GLU A 304 8.51 8.15 23.12
CA GLU A 304 9.29 7.25 22.24
C GLU A 304 8.89 7.38 20.76
N PHE A 305 7.61 7.64 20.48
CA PHE A 305 7.08 7.78 19.12
C PHE A 305 6.97 9.23 18.63
N THR A 306 7.42 10.21 19.43
CA THR A 306 7.52 11.59 18.96
C THR A 306 8.64 11.69 17.92
N ASP A 307 8.40 12.41 16.83
CA ASP A 307 9.32 12.55 15.69
C ASP A 307 9.67 11.26 14.93
N VAL A 308 8.87 10.19 15.10
CA VAL A 308 9.02 8.92 14.39
C VAL A 308 7.83 8.67 13.47
N GLU A 309 8.09 8.10 12.30
CA GLU A 309 7.05 7.62 11.38
C GLU A 309 6.29 6.44 12.01
N ILE A 310 5.00 6.61 12.23
CA ILE A 310 4.13 5.61 12.85
C ILE A 310 2.83 5.46 12.06
N VAL A 311 2.23 4.28 12.22
CA VAL A 311 0.84 4.06 11.83
C VAL A 311 -0.04 4.30 13.03
N LEU A 312 -1.05 5.14 12.83
CA LEU A 312 -2.06 5.46 13.82
C LEU A 312 -3.35 4.72 13.52
N VAL A 313 -3.88 4.08 14.55
CA VAL A 313 -5.22 3.50 14.62
C VAL A 313 -5.96 4.24 15.74
N GLY A 314 -6.58 5.37 15.40
CA GLY A 314 -7.42 6.15 16.31
C GLY A 314 -8.76 5.46 16.56
N THR A 315 -9.35 4.95 15.49
CA THR A 315 -10.52 4.07 15.55
C THR A 315 -10.51 3.18 14.32
N SER A 316 -10.92 1.92 14.49
CA SER A 316 -11.09 0.99 13.37
C SER A 316 -12.51 0.98 12.79
N ALA A 317 -13.46 1.71 13.40
CA ALA A 317 -14.82 1.83 12.89
C ALA A 317 -14.91 2.70 11.62
N TYR A 318 -14.01 3.69 11.51
CA TYR A 318 -14.01 4.65 10.40
C TYR A 318 -12.64 4.70 9.71
N GLY A 319 -12.62 4.67 8.38
CA GLY A 319 -11.37 4.79 7.60
C GLY A 319 -10.60 6.10 7.84
N MET A 320 -11.30 7.16 8.31
CA MET A 320 -10.64 8.41 8.74
C MET A 320 -9.73 8.22 9.96
N GLY A 321 -10.03 7.24 10.83
CA GLY A 321 -9.27 6.93 12.02
C GLY A 321 -7.96 6.18 11.76
N LEU A 322 -7.66 5.87 10.50
CA LEU A 322 -6.44 5.19 10.07
C LEU A 322 -5.57 6.17 9.29
N ALA A 323 -4.32 6.30 9.70
CA ALA A 323 -3.37 7.21 9.07
C ALA A 323 -1.92 6.73 9.27
N TYR A 324 -1.03 7.18 8.38
CA TYR A 324 0.42 7.00 8.49
C TYR A 324 1.07 8.37 8.52
N GLY A 325 2.01 8.60 9.43
CA GLY A 325 2.65 9.89 9.65
C GLY A 325 3.27 10.00 11.03
N PHE A 326 3.18 11.16 11.67
CA PHE A 326 3.84 11.44 12.94
C PHE A 326 2.92 12.13 13.94
N LEU A 327 3.24 11.98 15.22
CA LEU A 327 2.55 12.68 16.31
C LEU A 327 2.81 14.19 16.22
N GLY A 328 1.74 14.96 16.35
CA GLY A 328 1.82 16.41 16.56
C GLY A 328 1.95 16.72 18.05
N GLN A 329 1.23 17.75 18.50
CA GLN A 329 1.16 18.08 19.91
C GLN A 329 0.29 17.08 20.68
N TRP A 330 0.76 16.65 21.83
CA TRP A 330 0.02 15.80 22.76
C TRP A 330 0.32 16.19 24.20
N ASN A 331 -0.60 15.89 25.12
CA ASN A 331 -0.32 15.94 26.55
C ASN A 331 -1.04 14.79 27.25
N VAL A 332 -0.42 14.26 28.32
CA VAL A 332 -1.00 13.21 29.14
C VAL A 332 -1.34 13.82 30.50
N PRO A 333 -2.61 14.10 30.79
CA PRO A 333 -3.00 14.60 32.10
C PRO A 333 -2.99 13.46 33.12
N VAL A 334 -2.31 13.66 34.25
CA VAL A 334 -2.45 12.78 35.41
C VAL A 334 -3.66 13.27 36.21
N SER A 335 -4.75 12.52 36.22
CA SER A 335 -5.91 12.85 37.06
C SER A 335 -6.62 11.60 37.57
N ASN A 336 -6.99 11.63 38.84
CA ASN A 336 -7.78 10.58 39.50
C ASN A 336 -9.19 10.40 38.91
N THR A 337 -9.59 11.33 38.03
CA THR A 337 -10.90 11.37 37.36
C THR A 337 -10.83 11.02 35.88
N GLY A 338 -9.64 10.68 35.35
CA GLY A 338 -9.45 10.26 33.96
C GLY A 338 -9.66 11.38 32.94
N LYS A 339 -9.05 12.55 33.14
CA LYS A 339 -9.03 13.62 32.13
C LYS A 339 -8.55 13.07 30.78
N ALA A 340 -9.20 13.49 29.71
CA ALA A 340 -8.86 13.03 28.38
C ALA A 340 -7.54 13.66 27.90
N ALA A 341 -6.70 12.86 27.27
CA ALA A 341 -5.45 13.27 26.66
C ALA A 341 -5.73 13.74 25.22
N PRO A 342 -5.62 15.05 24.91
CA PRO A 342 -5.68 15.53 23.54
C PRO A 342 -4.44 15.07 22.76
N ILE A 343 -4.67 14.52 21.56
CA ILE A 343 -3.62 14.07 20.65
C ILE A 343 -3.87 14.68 19.26
N GLU A 344 -2.87 15.38 18.73
CA GLU A 344 -2.80 15.77 17.34
C GLU A 344 -1.95 14.75 16.56
N PHE A 345 -2.40 14.40 15.36
CA PHE A 345 -1.64 13.58 14.42
C PHE A 345 -1.63 14.20 13.03
N ARG A 346 -0.48 14.11 12.36
CA ARG A 346 -0.29 14.61 11.00
C ARG A 346 0.14 13.48 10.10
N ALA A 347 -0.67 13.19 9.10
CA ALA A 347 -0.38 12.16 8.13
C ALA A 347 0.66 12.64 7.11
N LEU A 348 1.50 11.72 6.65
CA LEU A 348 2.34 11.88 5.47
C LEU A 348 1.49 11.66 4.21
N THR A 349 1.94 12.27 3.12
CA THR A 349 1.20 12.34 1.85
C THR A 349 1.57 11.26 0.88
#